data_AF-A0A2R7L7T1-F1
#
_entry.id   AF-A0A2R7L7T1-F1
#
_cell.length_a   1.000
_cell.length_b   1.000
_cell.length_c   1.000
_cell.angle_alpha   90.00
_cell.angle_beta   90.00
_cell.angle_gamma   90.00
#
_symmetry.space_group_name_H-M   'P 1'
#
loop_
_entity.id
_entity.type
_entity.pdbx_description
1 polymer ?
#
loop_
_entity_poly.entity_id
_entity_poly.type
_entity_poly.pdbx_seq_one_letter_code
_entity_poly.pdbx_strand_id
1 'polypeptide(L)'
;MKTLVRGLVGFSGTSAILIAMLFWLRPLEISGKFGLSGIGALGQASLRADLGGFFAGVGALMLWAAVKDRRDLLLAPLMLICLALAGRGLSLILAGPSPEQVPPIVVEAVTLAILLLGRRTLSAPKA
;
A
#
# COMPACT_ATOMS: atom_id res chain seq x y z
N MET A 1 5.81 13.27 18.96
CA MET A 1 6.01 12.04 18.15
C MET A 1 4.70 11.47 17.60
N LYS A 2 3.67 11.22 18.43
CA LYS A 2 2.39 10.63 17.97
C LYS A 2 1.72 11.38 16.82
N THR A 3 1.60 12.71 16.90
CA THR A 3 0.98 13.53 15.84
C THR A 3 1.71 13.39 14.50
N LEU A 4 3.04 13.34 14.52
CA LEU A 4 3.85 13.15 13.31
C LEU A 4 3.58 11.77 12.67
N VAL A 5 3.66 10.70 13.46
CA VAL A 5 3.40 9.33 12.97
C VAL A 5 1.96 9.21 12.45
N ARG A 6 0.98 9.78 13.15
CA ARG A 6 -0.41 9.81 12.71
C ARG A 6 -0.57 10.57 11.38
N GLY A 7 0.14 11.68 11.21
CA GLY A 7 0.21 12.43 9.96
C GLY A 7 0.80 11.62 8.82
N LEU A 8 1.92 10.91 9.06
CA LEU A 8 2.55 10.04 8.06
C LEU A 8 1.63 8.88 7.64
N VAL A 9 1.00 8.21 8.61
CA VAL A 9 0.01 7.15 8.33
C VAL A 9 -1.13 7.69 7.47
N GLY A 10 -1.68 8.86 7.83
CA GLY A 10 -2.75 9.50 7.07
C GLY A 10 -2.32 9.88 5.65
N PHE A 11 -1.14 10.48 5.50
CA PHE A 11 -0.59 10.86 4.20
C PHE A 11 -0.36 9.65 3.28
N SER A 12 0.26 8.58 3.81
CA SER A 12 0.45 7.34 3.06
C SER A 12 -0.89 6.69 2.69
N GLY A 13 -1.87 6.71 3.60
CA GLY A 13 -3.22 6.20 3.34
C GLY A 13 -3.93 6.97 2.22
N THR A 14 -3.91 8.30 2.27
CA THR A 14 -4.45 9.17 1.21
C THR A 14 -3.75 8.93 -0.12
N SER A 15 -2.42 8.81 -0.13
CA SER A 15 -1.66 8.53 -1.36
C SER A 15 -2.06 7.19 -1.99
N ALA A 16 -2.25 6.15 -1.17
CA ALA A 16 -2.74 4.86 -1.65
C ALA A 16 -4.17 4.97 -2.23
N ILE A 17 -5.07 5.75 -1.61
CA ILE A 17 -6.41 6.00 -2.16
C ILE A 17 -6.32 6.70 -3.53
N LEU A 18 -5.43 7.68 -3.70
CA LEU A 18 -5.25 8.35 -5.00
C LEU A 18 -4.74 7.37 -6.07
N ILE A 19 -3.82 6.47 -5.71
CA ILE A 19 -3.37 5.39 -6.61
C ILE A 19 -4.53 4.46 -6.96
N ALA A 20 -5.36 4.09 -5.99
CA ALA A 20 -6.54 3.26 -6.23
C ALA A 20 -7.53 3.93 -7.19
N MET A 21 -7.79 5.23 -7.03
CA MET A 21 -8.61 6.00 -7.96
C MET A 21 -8.02 5.97 -9.38
N LEU A 22 -6.69 6.06 -9.53
CA LEU A 22 -6.05 5.94 -10.84
C LEU A 22 -6.23 4.54 -11.44
N PHE A 23 -6.13 3.46 -10.65
CA PHE A 23 -6.44 2.11 -11.14
C PHE A 23 -7.92 1.96 -11.54
N TRP A 24 -8.84 2.63 -10.86
CA TRP A 24 -10.27 2.60 -11.20
C TRP A 24 -10.68 3.57 -12.30
N LEU A 25 -9.91 4.60 -12.63
CA LEU A 25 -10.30 5.55 -13.68
C LEU A 25 -9.46 5.36 -14.94
N ARG A 26 -8.17 5.07 -14.77
CA ARG A 26 -7.15 5.01 -15.82
C ARG A 26 -6.20 3.81 -15.62
N PRO A 27 -6.71 2.56 -15.59
CA PRO A 27 -5.91 1.37 -15.22
C PRO A 27 -4.68 1.17 -16.10
N LEU A 28 -4.79 1.39 -17.41
CA LEU A 28 -3.69 1.15 -18.36
C LEU A 28 -2.55 2.18 -18.21
N GLU A 29 -2.89 3.45 -17.94
CA GLU A 29 -1.89 4.50 -17.75
C GLU A 29 -1.09 4.28 -16.47
N ILE A 30 -1.79 3.94 -15.37
CA ILE A 30 -1.13 3.73 -14.09
C ILE A 30 -0.38 2.40 -14.06
N SER A 31 -0.91 1.32 -14.66
CA SER A 31 -0.27 0.00 -14.66
C SER A 31 1.10 0.03 -15.32
N GLY A 32 1.29 0.85 -16.35
CA GLY A 32 2.60 1.04 -16.99
C GLY A 32 3.69 1.51 -16.02
N LYS A 33 3.34 2.33 -15.01
CA LYS A 33 4.27 2.76 -13.95
C LYS A 33 4.66 1.63 -12.99
N PHE A 34 3.88 0.56 -12.95
CA PHE A 34 4.15 -0.65 -12.18
C PHE A 34 4.81 -1.76 -13.03
N GLY A 35 5.14 -1.49 -14.30
CA GLY A 35 5.65 -2.50 -15.23
C GLY A 35 4.60 -3.52 -15.66
N LEU A 36 3.31 -3.17 -15.55
CA LEU A 36 2.18 -4.05 -15.87
C LEU A 36 1.44 -3.57 -17.13
N SER A 37 1.02 -4.51 -17.97
CA SER A 37 0.13 -4.27 -19.10
C SER A 37 -1.21 -5.00 -18.89
N GLY A 38 -2.31 -4.34 -19.22
CA GLY A 38 -3.64 -4.95 -19.19
C GLY A 38 -3.99 -5.56 -20.55
N ILE A 39 -4.19 -6.88 -20.60
CA ILE A 39 -4.57 -7.57 -21.85
C ILE A 39 -6.09 -7.64 -21.98
N GLY A 40 -6.63 -6.91 -22.95
CA GLY A 40 -8.08 -6.89 -23.25
C GLY A 40 -8.94 -6.38 -22.10
N ALA A 41 -10.24 -6.72 -22.14
CA ALA A 41 -11.20 -6.32 -21.11
C ALA A 41 -10.92 -6.99 -19.75
N LEU A 42 -10.52 -8.26 -19.77
CA LEU A 42 -10.23 -9.02 -18.55
C LEU A 42 -9.02 -8.43 -17.79
N GLY A 43 -7.92 -8.14 -18.48
CA GLY A 43 -6.74 -7.54 -17.85
C GLY A 43 -7.04 -6.18 -17.22
N GLN A 44 -7.88 -5.36 -17.86
CA GLN A 44 -8.35 -4.10 -17.26
C GLN A 44 -9.22 -4.34 -16.02
N ALA A 45 -10.09 -5.35 -16.04
CA ALA A 45 -10.91 -5.72 -14.89
C ALA A 45 -10.04 -6.17 -13.71
N SER A 46 -9.02 -7.01 -13.94
CA SER A 46 -8.06 -7.44 -12.92
C SER A 46 -7.26 -6.27 -12.34
N LEU A 47 -6.77 -5.34 -13.18
CA LEU A 47 -6.09 -4.14 -12.68
C LEU A 47 -6.97 -3.30 -11.75
N ARG A 48 -8.27 -3.18 -12.05
CA ARG A 48 -9.23 -2.45 -11.22
C ARG A 48 -9.54 -3.19 -9.92
N ALA A 49 -9.78 -4.49 -10.00
CA ALA A 49 -10.16 -5.31 -8.87
C ALA A 49 -8.98 -5.54 -7.92
N ASP A 50 -7.86 -6.02 -8.44
CA ASP A 50 -6.75 -6.52 -7.63
C ASP A 50 -5.87 -5.36 -7.16
N LEU A 51 -5.37 -4.53 -8.08
CA LEU A 51 -4.48 -3.42 -7.74
C LEU A 51 -5.29 -2.25 -7.15
N GLY A 52 -6.38 -1.86 -7.82
CA GLY A 52 -7.29 -0.84 -7.30
C GLY A 52 -7.86 -1.21 -5.93
N GLY A 53 -8.33 -2.46 -5.77
CA GLY A 53 -8.84 -2.96 -4.49
C GLY A 53 -7.77 -3.02 -3.40
N PHE A 54 -6.56 -3.50 -3.71
CA PHE A 54 -5.44 -3.52 -2.75
C PHE A 54 -5.12 -2.12 -2.22
N PHE A 55 -4.88 -1.16 -3.12
CA PHE A 55 -4.55 0.21 -2.72
C PHE A 55 -5.71 0.90 -2.00
N ALA A 56 -6.96 0.65 -2.42
CA ALA A 56 -8.14 1.21 -1.76
C ALA A 56 -8.29 0.68 -0.34
N GLY A 57 -8.18 -0.64 -0.14
CA GLY A 57 -8.32 -1.28 1.17
C GLY A 57 -7.21 -0.86 2.14
N VAL A 58 -5.95 -0.93 1.70
CA VAL A 58 -4.80 -0.46 2.48
C VAL A 58 -4.95 1.02 2.82
N GLY A 59 -5.24 1.85 1.81
CA GLY A 59 -5.33 3.30 1.97
C GLY A 59 -6.48 3.73 2.89
N ALA A 60 -7.67 3.13 2.72
CA ALA A 60 -8.83 3.43 3.54
C ALA A 60 -8.60 3.07 5.01
N LEU A 61 -8.03 1.90 5.30
CA LEU A 61 -7.74 1.49 6.68
C LEU A 61 -6.65 2.35 7.32
N MET A 62 -5.61 2.72 6.57
CA MET A 62 -4.56 3.63 7.06
C MET A 62 -5.12 5.03 7.35
N LEU A 63 -5.89 5.61 6.44
CA LEU A 63 -6.50 6.91 6.64
C LEU A 63 -7.50 6.88 7.81
N TRP A 64 -8.30 5.82 7.91
CA TRP A 64 -9.26 5.66 9.00
C TRP A 64 -8.54 5.50 10.35
N ALA A 65 -7.45 4.73 10.41
CA ALA A 65 -6.59 4.64 11.58
C ALA A 65 -6.05 6.01 12.01
N ALA A 66 -5.61 6.84 11.07
CA ALA A 66 -5.10 8.17 11.34
C ALA A 66 -6.19 9.13 11.84
N VAL A 67 -7.38 9.09 11.24
CA VAL A 67 -8.53 9.95 11.61
C VAL A 67 -9.07 9.57 12.99
N LYS A 68 -9.20 8.27 13.29
CA LYS A 68 -9.75 7.79 14.57
C LYS A 68 -8.69 7.52 15.63
N ASP A 69 -7.42 7.71 15.33
CA ASP A 69 -6.29 7.42 16.22
C ASP A 69 -6.29 5.97 16.74
N ARG A 70 -6.61 5.01 15.84
CA ARG A 70 -6.83 3.59 16.16
C ARG A 70 -5.78 2.67 15.55
N ARG A 71 -4.94 2.07 16.38
CA ARG A 71 -3.82 1.21 15.94
C ARG A 71 -4.24 -0.18 15.43
N ASP A 72 -5.44 -0.63 15.77
CA ASP A 72 -5.97 -1.94 15.38
C ASP A 72 -6.28 -1.99 13.88
N LEU A 73 -6.76 -0.88 13.31
CA LEU A 73 -7.02 -0.73 11.87
C LEU A 73 -5.74 -0.85 11.02
N LEU A 74 -4.55 -0.69 11.60
CA LEU A 74 -3.28 -0.82 10.89
C LEU A 74 -2.81 -2.27 10.72
N LEU A 75 -3.45 -3.25 11.35
CA LEU A 75 -3.02 -4.64 11.27
C LEU A 75 -3.13 -5.21 9.85
N ALA A 76 -4.26 -5.01 9.19
CA ALA A 76 -4.46 -5.49 7.82
C ALA A 76 -3.52 -4.80 6.80
N PRO A 77 -3.38 -3.46 6.78
CA PRO A 77 -2.37 -2.78 5.96
C PRO A 77 -0.95 -3.32 6.19
N LEU A 78 -0.58 -3.55 7.45
CA LEU A 78 0.75 -4.06 7.81
C LEU A 78 0.98 -5.46 7.24
N MET A 79 0.00 -6.37 7.38
CA MET A 79 0.11 -7.72 6.82
C MET A 79 0.24 -7.69 5.30
N LEU A 80 -0.59 -6.89 4.62
CA LEU A 80 -0.60 -6.80 3.16
C LEU A 80 0.70 -6.22 2.60
N ILE A 81 1.25 -5.16 3.21
CA ILE A 81 2.53 -4.58 2.80
C ILE A 81 3.70 -5.53 3.10
N CYS A 82 3.65 -6.26 4.22
CA CYS A 82 4.65 -7.28 4.54
C CYS A 82 4.65 -8.41 3.51
N LEU A 83 3.48 -8.89 3.10
CA LEU A 83 3.35 -9.91 2.05
C LEU A 83 3.82 -9.39 0.68
N ALA A 84 3.55 -8.13 0.34
CA ALA A 84 4.07 -7.51 -0.87
C ALA A 84 5.62 -7.49 -0.89
N LEU A 85 6.24 -7.07 0.22
CA LEU A 85 7.70 -7.11 0.39
C LEU A 85 8.27 -8.52 0.33
N ALA A 86 7.58 -9.51 0.91
CA ALA A 86 7.98 -10.92 0.79
C ALA A 86 7.96 -11.37 -0.67
N GLY A 87 6.95 -10.95 -1.44
CA GLY A 87 6.89 -11.16 -2.90
C GLY A 87 8.07 -10.52 -3.63
N ARG A 88 8.51 -9.31 -3.23
CA ARG A 88 9.74 -8.70 -3.75
C ARG A 88 10.98 -9.51 -3.39
N GLY A 89 11.09 -9.99 -2.16
CA GLY A 89 12.17 -10.87 -1.73
C GLY A 89 12.26 -12.14 -2.58
N LEU A 90 11.11 -12.79 -2.83
CA LEU A 90 11.04 -13.94 -3.74
C LEU A 90 11.50 -13.57 -5.15
N SER A 91 11.06 -12.42 -5.67
CA SER A 91 11.48 -11.94 -6.99
C SER A 91 12.98 -11.71 -7.09
N LEU A 92 13.62 -11.15 -6.06
CA LEU A 92 15.07 -10.96 -6.01
C LEU A 92 15.82 -12.29 -5.99
N ILE A 93 15.29 -13.29 -5.27
CA ILE A 93 15.87 -14.64 -5.19
C ILE A 93 15.77 -15.36 -6.54
N LEU A 94 14.61 -15.29 -7.21
CA LEU A 94 14.34 -16.08 -8.41
C LEU A 94 14.83 -15.41 -9.70
N ALA A 95 14.70 -14.10 -9.81
CA ALA A 95 15.01 -13.35 -11.04
C ALA A 95 16.26 -12.45 -10.90
N GLY A 96 16.84 -12.35 -9.71
CA GLY A 96 17.95 -11.45 -9.42
C GLY A 96 17.52 -10.00 -9.16
N PRO A 97 18.44 -9.16 -8.67
CA PRO A 97 18.19 -7.74 -8.45
C PRO A 97 18.23 -6.94 -9.77
N SER A 98 17.32 -5.99 -9.91
CA SER A 98 17.30 -5.01 -10.99
C SER A 98 17.03 -3.59 -10.45
N PRO A 99 17.61 -2.53 -11.06
CA PRO A 99 17.36 -1.15 -10.64
C PRO A 99 15.88 -0.76 -10.62
N GLU A 100 15.07 -1.31 -11.53
CA GLU A 100 13.64 -1.04 -11.67
C GLU A 100 12.83 -1.57 -10.48
N GLN A 101 13.34 -2.57 -9.76
CA GLN A 101 12.71 -3.10 -8.54
C GLN A 101 12.99 -2.24 -7.31
N VAL A 102 14.01 -1.37 -7.31
CA VAL A 102 14.41 -0.60 -6.13
C VAL A 102 13.32 0.38 -5.67
N PRO A 103 12.73 1.22 -6.53
CA PRO A 103 11.72 2.18 -6.07
C PRO A 103 10.52 1.56 -5.34
N PRO A 104 9.84 0.50 -5.85
CA PRO A 104 8.72 -0.09 -5.13
C PRO A 104 9.15 -0.76 -3.82
N ILE A 105 10.32 -1.41 -3.76
CA ILE A 105 10.85 -1.99 -2.51
C ILE A 105 11.03 -0.91 -1.45
N VAL A 106 11.60 0.25 -1.82
CA VAL A 106 11.79 1.37 -0.90
C VAL A 106 10.45 1.91 -0.40
N VAL A 107 9.48 2.13 -1.29
CA VAL A 107 8.15 2.62 -0.92
C VAL A 107 7.46 1.66 0.04
N GLU A 108 7.51 0.35 -0.24
CA GLU A 108 6.91 -0.68 0.59
C GLU A 108 7.62 -0.76 1.97
N ALA A 109 8.96 -0.72 2.01
CA ALA A 109 9.75 -0.76 3.25
C ALA A 109 9.51 0.47 4.14
N VAL A 110 9.47 1.66 3.54
CA VAL A 110 9.14 2.91 4.26
C VAL A 110 7.71 2.87 4.79
N THR A 111 6.77 2.39 3.98
CA THR A 111 5.37 2.23 4.41
C THR A 111 5.24 1.23 5.56
N LEU A 112 5.97 0.11 5.49
CA LEU A 112 6.03 -0.87 6.58
C LEU A 112 6.57 -0.25 7.87
N ALA A 113 7.64 0.53 7.80
CA ALA A 113 8.18 1.25 8.95
C ALA A 113 7.17 2.24 9.55
N ILE A 114 6.46 3.00 8.71
CA ILE A 114 5.38 3.91 9.15
C ILE A 114 4.26 3.14 9.86
N LEU A 115 3.85 1.98 9.31
CA LEU A 115 2.81 1.14 9.90
C LEU A 115 3.24 0.54 11.24
N LEU A 116 4.48 0.06 11.36
CA LEU A 116 5.05 -0.45 12.61
C LEU A 116 5.14 0.64 13.68
N LEU A 117 5.58 1.85 13.31
CA LEU A 117 5.57 3.01 14.20
C LEU A 117 4.15 3.40 14.58
N GLY A 118 3.20 3.37 13.64
CA GLY A 118 1.79 3.63 13.89
C GLY A 118 1.19 2.65 14.88
N ARG A 119 1.48 1.36 14.72
CA ARG A 119 1.07 0.28 15.65
C ARG A 119 1.57 0.50 17.08
N ARG A 120 2.76 1.09 17.24
CA ARG A 120 3.36 1.38 18.54
C ARG A 120 2.87 2.68 19.17
N THR A 121 2.41 3.65 18.38
CA THR A 121 2.14 5.03 18.84
C THR A 121 0.67 5.45 18.85
N LEU A 122 -0.18 4.90 17.97
CA LEU A 122 -1.62 5.17 17.96
C LEU A 122 -2.32 4.48 19.13
N SER A 123 -3.50 4.96 19.50
CA SER A 123 -4.24 4.44 20.65
C SER A 123 -4.79 3.05 20.39
N ALA A 124 -4.88 2.24 21.45
CA ALA A 124 -5.67 1.02 21.43
C ALA A 124 -7.16 1.35 21.22
N PRO A 125 -7.95 0.43 20.62
CA PRO A 125 -9.39 0.61 20.55
C PRO A 125 -9.96 0.80 21.96
N LYS A 126 -10.89 1.75 22.11
CA LYS A 126 -11.68 1.88 23.34
C LYS A 126 -12.66 0.70 23.35
N ALA A 127 -12.58 -0.12 24.40
CA ALA A 127 -13.51 -1.22 24.65
C ALA A 127 -14.94 -0.69 24.82
#